data_AF-A0A7L3R3U7-F1
#
_entry.id   AF-A0A7L3R3U7-F1
#
_cell.length_a   1.000
_cell.length_b   1.000
_cell.length_c   1.000
_cell.angle_alpha   90.00
_cell.angle_beta   90.00
_cell.angle_gamma   90.00
#
_symmetry.space_group_name_H-M   'P 1'
#
loop_
_entity.id
_entity.type
_entity.pdbx_description
1 polymer ?
#
loop_
_entity_poly.entity_id
_entity_poly.type
_entity_poly.pdbx_seq_one_letter_code
_entity_poly.pdbx_strand_id
1 'polypeptide(L)' 'LQAAHWALPRSPGLARFFCSTQRAAARRLVLRMAPSVKRRLCRRCCSLLLPGEGARLR' A
#
# COMPACT_ATOMS: atom_id res chain seq x y z
N LEU A 1 1.18 0.35 6.99
CA LEU A 1 0.18 -0.45 6.24
C LEU A 1 -1.17 -0.50 6.93
N GLN A 2 -1.27 -0.78 8.24
CA GLN A 2 -2.54 -0.71 9.00
C GLN A 2 -3.32 0.59 8.73
N ALA A 3 -2.66 1.74 8.80
CA ALA A 3 -3.31 3.04 8.56
C ALA A 3 -3.94 3.14 7.16
N ALA A 4 -3.27 2.61 6.13
CA ALA A 4 -3.81 2.58 4.76
C ALA A 4 -5.03 1.63 4.64
N HIS A 5 -5.03 0.52 5.39
CA HIS A 5 -6.16 -0.42 5.41
C HIS A 5 -7.40 0.21 6.04
N TRP A 6 -7.27 0.86 7.20
CA TRP A 6 -8.37 1.56 7.85
C TRP A 6 -8.86 2.79 7.07
N ALA A 7 -7.96 3.47 6.37
CA ALA A 7 -8.30 4.63 5.56
C ALA A 7 -8.99 4.26 4.23
N LEU A 8 -8.77 3.06 3.70
CA LEU A 8 -9.29 2.64 2.39
C LEU A 8 -10.82 2.77 2.25
N PRO A 9 -11.66 2.22 3.16
CA PRO A 9 -13.11 2.32 3.03
C PRO A 9 -13.65 3.74 3.22
N ARG A 10 -12.85 4.64 3.83
CA ARG A 10 -13.27 6.02 4.11
C ARG A 10 -12.78 6.99 3.03
N SER A 11 -11.58 6.76 2.50
CA SER A 11 -10.94 7.64 1.53
C SER A 11 -9.77 6.92 0.80
N PRO A 12 -9.94 6.51 -0.46
CA PRO A 12 -8.89 5.83 -1.21
C PRO A 12 -7.66 6.73 -1.45
N GLY A 13 -7.84 8.05 -1.51
CA GLY A 13 -6.73 9.01 -1.61
C GLY A 13 -5.81 8.99 -0.39
N LEU A 14 -6.38 8.90 0.82
CA LEU A 14 -5.62 8.88 2.08
C LEU A 14 -4.90 7.54 2.27
N ALA A 15 -5.53 6.43 1.84
CA ALA A 15 -4.86 5.14 1.76
C ALA A 15 -3.64 5.17 0.82
N ARG A 16 -3.76 5.77 -0.37
CA ARG A 16 -2.64 5.97 -1.30
C ARG A 16 -1.53 6.83 -0.69
N PHE A 17 -1.89 7.90 0.01
CA PHE A 17 -0.92 8.76 0.71
C PHE A 17 -0.11 7.97 1.73
N PHE A 18 -0.74 7.20 2.62
CA PHE A 18 -0.02 6.37 3.59
C PHE A 18 0.91 5.36 2.90
N CYS A 19 0.45 4.73 1.83
CA CYS A 19 1.23 3.80 1.05
C CYS A 19 2.42 4.45 0.32
N SER A 20 2.26 5.63 -0.28
CA SER A 20 3.35 6.37 -0.92
C SER A 20 4.38 6.82 0.11
N THR A 21 3.93 7.35 1.24
CA THR A 21 4.79 7.81 2.34
C THR A 21 5.60 6.65 2.91
N GLN A 22 4.97 5.50 3.15
CA GLN A 22 5.66 4.30 3.63
C GLN A 22 6.74 3.83 2.64
N ARG A 23 6.44 3.83 1.33
CA ARG A 23 7.42 3.44 0.31
C ARG A 23 8.57 4.44 0.23
N ALA A 24 8.29 5.73 0.28
CA ALA A 24 9.31 6.77 0.26
C ALA A 24 10.24 6.65 1.49
N ALA A 25 9.68 6.44 2.67
CA ALA A 25 10.44 6.19 3.90
C ALA A 25 11.32 4.94 3.77
N ALA A 26 10.77 3.81 3.30
CA ALA A 26 11.55 2.59 3.10
C ALA A 26 12.70 2.77 2.11
N ARG A 27 12.53 3.57 1.05
CA ARG A 27 13.62 3.89 0.10
C ARG A 27 14.70 4.75 0.73
N ARG A 28 14.32 5.81 1.44
CA ARG A 28 15.26 6.73 2.11
C ARG A 28 16.09 6.02 3.17
N LEU A 29 15.46 5.12 3.91
CA LEU A 29 16.10 4.36 4.98
C LEU A 29 16.74 3.04 4.51
N VAL A 30 16.70 2.75 3.20
CA VAL A 30 17.23 1.50 2.61
C VAL A 30 16.65 0.23 3.28
N LEU A 31 15.38 0.30 3.70
CA LEU A 31 14.70 -0.78 4.40
C LEU A 31 14.12 -1.80 3.43
N ARG A 32 14.43 -3.08 3.66
CA ARG A 32 13.82 -4.19 2.93
C ARG A 32 12.43 -4.48 3.47
N MET A 33 11.41 -3.97 2.78
CA MET A 33 10.01 -4.30 3.12
C MET A 33 9.73 -5.80 2.93
N ALA A 34 8.96 -6.39 3.85
CA ALA A 34 8.54 -7.78 3.80
C ALA A 34 7.80 -8.11 2.47
N PRO A 35 7.96 -9.33 1.91
CA PRO A 35 7.31 -9.72 0.66
C PRO A 35 5.79 -9.57 0.69
N SER A 36 5.15 -9.97 1.80
CA SER A 36 3.69 -9.88 2.01
C SER A 36 3.17 -8.44 1.94
N VAL A 37 3.98 -7.49 2.42
CA VAL A 37 3.70 -6.05 2.37
C VAL A 37 3.86 -5.51 0.95
N LYS A 38 4.94 -5.85 0.26
CA LYS A 38 5.19 -5.44 -1.14
C LYS A 38 4.12 -5.96 -2.09
N ARG A 39 3.64 -7.20 -1.92
CA ARG A 39 2.61 -7.81 -2.78
C ARG A 39 1.22 -7.21 -2.60
N ARG A 40 0.93 -6.59 -1.44
CA ARG A 40 -0.32 -5.87 -1.18
C ARG A 40 -0.29 -4.42 -1.68
N LEU A 41 0.74 -4.00 -2.41
CA LEU A 41 0.91 -2.62 -2.84
C LEU A 41 1.17 -2.52 -4.34
N CYS A 42 0.35 -1.74 -5.05
CA CYS A 42 0.60 -1.47 -6.46
C CYS A 42 1.91 -0.68 -6.65
N ARG A 43 2.82 -1.18 -7.50
CA ARG A 43 4.11 -0.53 -7.76
C ARG A 43 3.98 0.78 -8.53
N ARG A 44 2.92 0.98 -9.31
CA ARG A 44 2.73 2.16 -10.15
C ARG A 44 2.02 3.30 -9.42
N CYS A 45 0.88 3.03 -8.80
CA CYS A 45 0.03 4.07 -8.20
C CYS A 45 -0.03 4.04 -6.66
N CYS A 46 0.75 3.19 -6.01
CA CYS A 46 0.77 3.06 -4.54
C CYS A 46 -0.60 2.76 -3.91
N SER A 47 -1.53 2.15 -4.64
CA SER A 47 -2.79 1.68 -4.07
C SER A 47 -2.60 0.40 -3.25
N LEU A 48 -3.39 0.27 -2.19
CA LEU A 48 -3.51 -0.97 -1.43
C LEU A 48 -4.31 -1.98 -2.25
N LEU A 49 -3.75 -3.18 -2.42
CA LEU A 49 -4.37 -4.30 -3.11
C LEU A 49 -5.00 -5.20 -2.03
N LEU A 50 -6.33 -5.15 -1.90
CA LEU A 50 -7.08 -6.07 -1.06
C LEU A 50 -7.76 -7.14 -1.92
N PRO A 51 -7.87 -8.38 -1.44
CA PRO A 51 -8.71 -9.38 -2.10
C PRO A 51 -10.15 -8.84 -2.14
N GLY A 52 -10.74 -8.74 -3.34
CA GLY A 52 -12.11 -8.23 -3.53
C GLY A 52 -12.19 -6.74 -3.91
N GLU A 53 -11.25 -5.89 -3.48
CA GLU A 53 -11.17 -4.48 -3.88
C GLU A 53 -9.79 -4.11 -4.45
N GLY A 54 -9.75 -3.84 -5.76
CA GLY A 54 -8.56 -3.32 -6.44
C GLY A 54 -7.53 -4.37 -6.89
N ALA A 55 -7.72 -5.65 -6.58
CA ALA A 55 -6.91 -6.75 -7.11
C ALA A 55 -7.76 -7.98 -7.46
N ARG A 56 -7.74 -8.39 -8.73
CA ARG A 56 -8.21 -9.71 -9.15
C ARG A 56 -7.02 -10.67 -9.08
N LEU A 57 -6.91 -11.39 -7.96
CA LEU A 57 -6.00 -12.52 -7.84
C LEU A 57 -6.65 -13.68 -8.64
N ARG A 58 -5.99 -14.15 -9.68
CA ARG A 58 -6.37 -15.35 -10.44
C ARG A 58 -5.52 -16.52 -9.96
#